data_AF-A0AA40BZE4-F1
#
_entry.id   AF-A0AA40BZE4-F1
#
_cell.length_a   1.000
_cell.length_b   1.000
_cell.length_c   1.000
_cell.angle_alpha   90.00
_cell.angle_beta   90.00
_cell.angle_gamma   90.00
#
_symmetry.space_group_name_H-M   'P 1'
#
loop_
_entity.id
_entity.type
_entity.pdbx_description
1 polymer ?
#
loop_
_entity_poly.entity_id
_entity_poly.type
_entity_poly.pdbx_seq_one_letter_code
_entity_poly.pdbx_strand_id
1 'polypeptide(L)'
;ESCRLWVRGDPGKGKTMLLCGIINKLEQSIVADGHRHNLAYFFCQATDPRINSTAAVLRGVIYLLVHRQPRLLAHLLADRPLPEDDSVAWVVLAKILQDMLGDANLKATYLVIDALDECV
;
A
#
# COMPACT_ATOMS: atom_id res chain seq x y z
N GLU A 1 -7.69 -13.49 -9.51
CA GLU A 1 -8.86 -12.90 -8.81
C GLU A 1 -8.38 -12.18 -7.55
N SER A 2 -9.01 -11.07 -7.16
CA SER A 2 -8.66 -10.32 -5.95
C SER A 2 -9.72 -10.51 -4.87
N CYS A 3 -9.30 -10.99 -3.69
CA CYS A 3 -10.17 -11.11 -2.52
C CYS A 3 -10.18 -9.78 -1.75
N ARG A 4 -11.37 -9.29 -1.40
CA ARG A 4 -11.55 -8.02 -0.67
C ARG A 4 -12.23 -8.27 0.68
N LEU A 5 -11.58 -7.86 1.75
CA LEU A 5 -12.17 -7.77 3.08
C LEU A 5 -12.40 -6.29 3.41
N TRP A 6 -13.62 -5.94 3.83
CA TRP A 6 -13.97 -4.57 4.20
C TRP A 6 -14.46 -4.54 5.65
N VAL A 7 -13.75 -3.81 6.52
CA VAL A 7 -14.08 -3.67 7.95
C VAL A 7 -14.72 -2.29 8.18
N ARG A 8 -15.96 -2.25 8.68
CA ARG A 8 -16.67 -1.01 9.07
C ARG A 8 -16.97 -1.00 10.55
N GLY A 9 -17.05 0.20 11.10
CA GLY A 9 -17.48 0.44 12.48
C GLY A 9 -17.31 1.91 12.84
N ASP A 10 -18.02 2.35 13.86
CA ASP A 10 -17.97 3.75 14.31
C ASP A 10 -16.55 4.15 14.78
N PRO A 11 -16.26 5.46 14.89
CA PRO A 11 -15.06 5.94 15.58
C PRO A 11 -14.92 5.31 16.98
N GLY A 12 -13.69 5.00 17.38
CA GLY A 12 -13.42 4.43 18.71
C GLY A 12 -13.74 2.94 18.91
N LYS A 13 -14.20 2.21 17.88
CA LYS A 13 -14.51 0.77 17.98
C LYS A 13 -13.30 -0.17 17.85
N GLY A 14 -12.08 0.37 17.84
CA GLY A 14 -10.85 -0.43 17.79
C GLY A 14 -10.49 -1.01 16.40
N LYS A 15 -11.00 -0.46 15.30
CA LYS A 15 -10.71 -0.90 13.92
C LYS A 15 -9.22 -0.92 13.60
N THR A 16 -8.52 0.17 13.89
CA THR A 16 -7.06 0.28 13.72
C THR A 16 -6.33 -0.79 14.52
N MET A 17 -6.72 -1.01 15.78
CA MET A 17 -6.11 -2.04 16.64
C MET A 17 -6.34 -3.45 16.10
N LEU A 18 -7.53 -3.72 15.55
CA LEU A 18 -7.83 -4.98 14.86
C LEU A 18 -6.93 -5.16 13.64
N LEU A 19 -6.79 -4.14 12.78
CA LEU A 19 -5.91 -4.19 11.61
C LEU A 19 -4.44 -4.36 12.01
N CYS A 20 -3.96 -3.69 13.06
CA CYS A 20 -2.62 -3.94 13.62
C CYS A 20 -2.44 -5.41 14.03
N GLY A 21 -3.43 -6.00 14.69
CA GLY A 21 -3.43 -7.42 15.05
C GLY A 21 -3.35 -8.34 13.83
N ILE A 22 -4.11 -8.05 12.78
CA ILE A 22 -4.09 -8.80 11.51
C ILE A 22 -2.72 -8.66 10.83
N ILE A 23 -2.20 -7.44 10.70
CA ILE A 23 -0.88 -7.15 10.11
C ILE A 23 0.21 -7.96 10.84
N ASN A 24 0.23 -7.92 12.17
CA ASN A 24 1.21 -8.69 12.97
C ASN A 24 1.15 -10.19 12.68
N LYS A 25 -0.05 -10.75 12.49
CA LYS A 25 -0.23 -12.17 12.16
C LYS A 25 0.17 -12.51 10.72
N LEU A 26 -0.11 -11.62 9.78
CA LEU A 26 0.35 -11.76 8.40
C LEU A 26 1.88 -11.71 8.32
N GLU A 27 2.52 -10.79 9.04
CA GLU A 27 3.98 -10.72 9.09
C GLU A 27 4.61 -12.00 9.64
N GLN A 28 4.08 -12.55 10.74
CA GLN A 28 4.53 -13.83 11.29
C GLN A 28 4.40 -14.97 10.26
N SER A 29 3.28 -15.00 9.53
CA SER A 29 3.00 -16.01 8.51
C SER A 29 3.95 -15.89 7.30
N ILE A 30 4.24 -14.66 6.88
CA ILE A 30 5.19 -14.37 5.79
C ILE A 30 6.61 -14.77 6.16
N VAL A 31 7.03 -14.57 7.41
CA VAL A 31 8.34 -15.06 7.86
C VAL A 31 8.37 -16.59 7.86
N ALA A 32 7.31 -17.21 8.38
CA ALA A 32 7.22 -18.68 8.48
C ALA A 32 7.19 -19.38 7.11
N ASP A 33 6.65 -18.75 6.07
CA ASP A 33 6.60 -19.31 4.72
C ASP A 33 7.84 -19.01 3.85
N GLY A 34 8.86 -18.37 4.41
CA GLY A 34 10.09 -18.02 3.70
C GLY A 34 9.92 -16.81 2.76
N HIS A 35 9.08 -15.84 3.14
CA HIS A 35 8.81 -14.62 2.38
C HIS A 35 8.22 -14.88 0.99
N ARG A 36 7.31 -15.86 0.89
CA ARG A 36 6.58 -16.20 -0.34
C ARG A 36 5.47 -15.22 -0.66
N HIS A 37 5.02 -14.44 0.32
CA HIS A 37 4.02 -13.39 0.15
C HIS A 37 4.60 -12.01 0.48
N ASN A 38 4.01 -10.98 -0.12
CA ASN A 38 4.28 -9.58 0.23
C ASN A 38 3.19 -9.04 1.17
N LEU A 39 3.56 -8.05 1.96
CA LEU A 39 2.64 -7.25 2.76
C LEU A 39 2.99 -5.78 2.59
N ALA A 40 2.01 -4.99 2.18
CA ALA A 40 2.07 -3.54 2.18
C ALA A 40 0.87 -2.99 2.95
N TYR A 41 1.10 -1.97 3.77
CA TYR A 41 0.04 -1.35 4.56
C TYR A 41 0.23 0.15 4.69
N PHE A 42 -0.87 0.87 4.88
CA PHE A 42 -0.86 2.29 5.14
C PHE A 42 -1.96 2.64 6.15
N PHE A 43 -1.64 3.55 7.07
CA PHE A 43 -2.61 4.09 8.03
C PHE A 43 -2.86 5.53 7.68
N CYS A 44 -4.06 5.84 7.18
CA CYS A 44 -4.48 7.23 7.05
C CYS A 44 -4.73 7.81 8.45
N GLN A 45 -4.32 9.07 8.66
CA GLN A 45 -4.47 9.77 9.94
C GLN A 45 -4.96 11.19 9.71
N ALA A 46 -6.24 11.50 9.93
CA ALA A 46 -6.86 12.81 9.64
C ALA A 46 -6.09 14.06 10.14
N THR A 47 -5.17 13.93 11.10
CA THR A 47 -4.46 15.03 11.75
C THR A 47 -3.37 15.71 10.91
N ASP A 48 -2.91 15.15 9.78
CA ASP A 48 -1.92 15.85 8.94
C ASP A 48 -2.20 15.69 7.42
N PRO A 49 -2.86 16.66 6.77
CA PRO A 49 -3.18 16.57 5.35
C PRO A 49 -1.95 16.56 4.43
N ARG A 50 -0.75 16.88 4.94
CA ARG A 50 0.50 16.79 4.16
C ARG A 50 0.93 15.34 3.91
N ILE A 51 0.48 14.41 4.73
CA ILE A 51 0.85 12.98 4.66
C ILE A 51 -0.32 12.05 4.30
N ASN A 52 -1.53 12.59 4.12
CA ASN A 52 -2.74 11.81 3.77
C ASN A 52 -3.31 12.12 2.39
N SER A 53 -2.52 12.72 1.51
CA SER A 53 -2.91 12.83 0.12
C SER A 53 -2.91 11.45 -0.54
N THR A 54 -3.71 11.30 -1.59
CA THR A 54 -3.71 10.09 -2.43
C THR A 54 -2.29 9.72 -2.89
N ALA A 55 -1.45 10.73 -3.21
CA ALA A 55 -0.06 10.52 -3.56
C ALA A 55 0.78 9.93 -2.41
N ALA A 56 0.56 10.37 -1.16
CA ALA A 56 1.29 9.86 0.01
C ALA A 56 0.93 8.40 0.30
N VAL A 57 -0.35 8.03 0.24
CA VAL A 57 -0.81 6.64 0.38
C VAL A 57 -0.15 5.76 -0.68
N LEU A 58 -0.19 6.18 -1.95
CA LEU A 58 0.43 5.44 -3.05
C LEU A 58 1.95 5.31 -2.88
N ARG A 59 2.65 6.39 -2.52
CA ARG A 59 4.10 6.37 -2.25
C ARG A 59 4.43 5.38 -1.13
N GLY A 60 3.67 5.38 -0.03
CA GLY A 60 3.89 4.47 1.10
C GLY A 60 3.70 3.00 0.72
N VAL A 61 2.64 2.69 -0.02
CA VAL A 61 2.38 1.32 -0.52
C VAL A 61 3.49 0.87 -1.48
N ILE A 62 3.86 1.71 -2.44
CA ILE A 62 4.94 1.43 -3.41
C ILE A 62 6.26 1.17 -2.68
N TYR A 63 6.61 2.04 -1.72
CA TYR A 63 7.83 1.89 -0.92
C TYR A 63 7.88 0.52 -0.23
N LEU A 64 6.81 0.11 0.43
CA LEU A 64 6.73 -1.18 1.11
C LEU A 64 6.85 -2.36 0.14
N LEU A 65 6.19 -2.29 -1.02
CA LEU A 65 6.29 -3.33 -2.04
C LEU A 65 7.72 -3.49 -2.56
N VAL A 66 8.39 -2.38 -2.86
CA VAL A 66 9.79 -2.38 -3.31
C VAL A 66 10.72 -2.90 -2.21
N HIS A 67 10.48 -2.50 -0.96
CA HIS A 67 11.28 -2.98 0.17
C HIS A 67 11.14 -4.51 0.36
N ARG A 68 9.93 -5.06 0.22
CA ARG A 68 9.67 -6.50 0.36
C ARG A 68 10.09 -7.31 -0.88
N GLN A 69 10.01 -6.72 -2.06
CA GLN A 69 10.39 -7.35 -3.33
C GLN A 69 11.20 -6.36 -4.19
N PRO A 70 12.53 -6.26 -3.99
CA PRO A 70 13.38 -5.25 -4.66
C PRO A 70 13.33 -5.25 -6.19
N ARG A 71 12.95 -6.37 -6.81
CA ARG A 71 12.78 -6.46 -8.27
C ARG A 71 11.71 -5.51 -8.81
N LEU A 72 10.73 -5.15 -7.99
CA LEU A 72 9.68 -4.20 -8.38
C LEU A 72 10.23 -2.78 -8.59
N LEU A 73 11.44 -2.48 -8.12
CA LEU A 73 12.14 -1.22 -8.39
C LEU A 73 12.27 -0.93 -9.90
N ALA A 74 12.32 -1.97 -10.74
CA ALA A 74 12.35 -1.81 -12.20
C ALA A 74 11.17 -0.98 -12.74
N HIS A 75 10.00 -1.05 -12.08
CA HIS A 75 8.81 -0.28 -12.48
C HIS A 75 8.92 1.21 -12.14
N LEU A 76 9.70 1.57 -11.12
CA LEU A 76 10.00 2.96 -10.76
C LEU A 76 11.04 3.58 -11.70
N LEU A 77 11.99 2.78 -12.17
CA LEU A 77 13.07 3.21 -13.04
C LEU A 77 12.69 3.21 -14.53
N ALA A 78 11.47 2.75 -14.87
CA ALA A 78 10.94 2.87 -16.21
C ALA A 78 10.90 4.35 -16.61
N ASP A 79 11.26 4.64 -17.86
CA ASP A 79 11.27 6.01 -18.39
C ASP A 79 9.83 6.56 -18.38
N ARG A 80 9.56 7.47 -17.45
CA ARG A 80 8.24 8.06 -17.21
C ARG A 80 8.41 9.58 -17.12
N PRO A 81 7.53 10.36 -17.76
CA PRO A 81 7.54 11.80 -17.59
C PRO A 81 7.32 12.12 -16.10
N LEU A 82 8.24 12.87 -15.51
CA LEU A 82 8.02 13.40 -14.17
C LEU A 82 6.89 14.44 -14.25
N PRO A 83 5.88 14.36 -13.37
CA PRO A 83 4.84 15.37 -13.34
C PRO A 83 5.46 16.70 -12.89
N GLU A 84 5.15 17.77 -13.63
CA GLU A 84 5.61 19.14 -13.33
C GLU A 84 4.95 19.70 -12.06
N ASP A 85 3.81 19.14 -11.67
CA ASP A 85 3.02 19.52 -10.50
C ASP A 85 2.74 18.30 -9.60
N ASP A 86 2.99 18.46 -8.31
CA ASP A 86 2.66 17.47 -7.28
C ASP A 86 1.16 17.14 -7.24
N SER A 87 0.28 18.04 -7.72
CA SER A 87 -1.17 17.80 -7.83
C SER A 87 -1.53 16.65 -8.78
N VAL A 88 -0.65 16.32 -9.74
CA VAL A 88 -0.83 15.22 -10.71
C VAL A 88 0.07 14.01 -10.38
N ALA A 89 0.94 14.13 -9.37
CA ALA A 89 1.86 13.05 -8.99
C ALA A 89 1.17 11.73 -8.66
N TRP A 90 -0.04 11.78 -8.11
CA TRP A 90 -0.81 10.57 -7.80
C TRP A 90 -1.15 9.75 -9.05
N VAL A 91 -1.32 10.37 -10.23
CA VAL A 91 -1.63 9.65 -11.48
C VAL A 91 -0.46 8.77 -11.89
N VAL A 92 0.75 9.33 -11.85
CA VAL A 92 1.99 8.59 -12.16
C VAL A 92 2.21 7.47 -11.16
N LEU A 93 2.01 7.74 -9.86
CA LEU A 93 2.14 6.74 -8.80
C LEU A 93 1.10 5.62 -8.92
N ALA A 94 -0.15 5.95 -9.25
CA ALA A 94 -1.20 4.97 -9.47
C ALA A 94 -0.84 4.06 -10.65
N LYS A 95 -0.28 4.63 -11.72
CA LYS A 95 0.19 3.85 -12.87
C LYS A 95 1.36 2.94 -12.51
N ILE A 96 2.34 3.43 -11.75
CA ILE A 96 3.45 2.62 -11.23
C ILE A 96 2.92 1.46 -10.39
N LEU A 97 2.01 1.73 -9.45
CA LEU A 97 1.43 0.70 -8.61
C LEU A 97 0.67 -0.34 -9.44
N GLN A 98 -0.12 0.09 -10.43
CA GLN A 98 -0.80 -0.83 -11.36
C GLN A 98 0.18 -1.72 -12.13
N ASP A 99 1.29 -1.16 -12.62
CA ASP A 99 2.30 -1.93 -13.34
C ASP A 99 3.00 -2.94 -12.41
N MET A 100 3.31 -2.55 -11.16
CA MET A 100 3.82 -3.47 -10.14
C MET A 100 2.83 -4.59 -9.80
N LEU A 101 1.54 -4.25 -9.64
CA LEU A 101 0.48 -5.20 -9.34
C LEU A 101 0.19 -6.16 -10.51
N GLY A 102 0.52 -5.75 -11.74
CA GLY A 102 0.42 -6.55 -12.95
C GLY A 102 1.69 -7.34 -13.31
N ASP A 103 2.77 -7.21 -12.54
CA ASP A 103 4.02 -7.95 -12.79
C ASP A 103 3.78 -9.46 -12.61
N ALA A 104 4.12 -10.24 -13.64
CA ALA A 104 3.97 -11.70 -13.62
C ALA A 104 4.79 -12.39 -12.51
N ASN A 105 5.82 -11.72 -11.99
CA ASN A 105 6.67 -12.20 -10.90
C ASN A 105 6.27 -11.61 -9.55
N LEU A 106 5.17 -10.86 -9.46
CA LEU A 106 4.67 -10.39 -8.19
C LEU A 106 4.26 -11.57 -7.31
N LYS A 107 4.85 -11.64 -6.12
CA LYS A 107 4.41 -12.60 -5.10
C LYS A 107 2.97 -12.29 -4.69
N ALA A 108 2.22 -13.30 -4.26
CA ALA A 108 0.90 -13.07 -3.69
C ALA A 108 0.99 -11.99 -2.58
N THR A 109 0.19 -10.94 -2.71
CA THR A 109 0.38 -9.68 -1.97
C THR A 109 -0.85 -9.37 -1.15
N TYR A 110 -0.65 -9.11 0.14
CA TYR A 110 -1.66 -8.53 1.02
C TYR A 110 -1.49 -7.01 1.04
N LEU A 111 -2.57 -6.29 0.76
CA LEU A 111 -2.65 -4.83 0.86
C LEU A 111 -3.65 -4.45 1.94
N VAL A 112 -3.21 -3.69 2.94
CA VAL A 112 -4.05 -3.25 4.06
C VAL A 112 -4.05 -1.74 4.16
N ILE A 113 -5.21 -1.09 4.03
CA ILE A 113 -5.33 0.35 4.18
C ILE A 113 -6.33 0.64 5.30
N ASP A 114 -5.88 1.30 6.37
CA ASP A 114 -6.74 1.76 7.45
C ASP A 114 -7.25 3.18 7.20
N ALA A 115 -8.45 3.48 7.71
CA ALA A 115 -9.07 4.80 7.66
C ALA A 115 -9.07 5.44 6.26
N LEU A 116 -9.37 4.66 5.22
CA LEU A 116 -9.38 5.15 3.82
C LEU A 116 -10.31 6.36 3.62
N ASP A 117 -11.36 6.49 4.42
CA ASP A 117 -12.28 7.62 4.46
C ASP A 117 -11.66 8.93 4.98
N GLU A 118 -10.50 8.86 5.63
CA GLU A 118 -9.71 10.02 6.08
C GLU A 118 -8.66 10.48 5.04
N CYS A 119 -8.56 9.80 3.88
CA CYS A 119 -7.71 10.22 2.77
C CYS A 119 -8.42 11.33 1.96
N VAL A 120 -7.79 12.50 1.85
CA VAL A 120 -8.35 13.70 1.18
C VAL A 120 -7.46 14.16 0.03
#